data_AF-J4X0I3-F1
#
_entry.id   AF-J4X0I3-F1
#
_cell.length_a   1.000
_cell.length_b   1.000
_cell.length_c   1.000
_cell.angle_alpha   90.00
_cell.angle_beta   90.00
_cell.angle_gamma   90.00
#
_symmetry.space_group_name_H-M   'P 1'
#
loop_
_entity.id
_entity.type
_entity.pdbx_description
1 polymer ?
#
loop_
_entity_poly.entity_id
_entity_poly.type
_entity_poly.pdbx_seq_one_letter_code
_entity_poly.pdbx_strand_id
1 'polypeptide(L)'
;MMNISPSKFVHLKTGKSYPVKDWPMHKQIHAVAGLGNPGRFFDLLARLGFDISRNSFPDHHNFDEEDLTFLDHLPIIMTEKDASKCRSFNNNKIWYLTIEADVSDKFILELDSKLKSVN
;
A
#
# COMPACT_ATOMS: atom_id res chain seq x y z
N MET A 1 15.96 14.76 -3.69
CA MET A 1 14.61 14.32 -4.12
C MET A 1 14.33 13.03 -3.36
N MET A 2 13.23 12.97 -2.61
CA MET A 2 12.84 11.74 -1.92
C MET A 2 12.22 10.81 -2.97
N ASN A 3 12.86 9.67 -3.24
CA ASN A 3 12.34 8.70 -4.20
C ASN A 3 11.57 7.64 -3.42
N ILE A 4 10.26 7.57 -3.67
CA ILE A 4 9.38 6.60 -3.02
C ILE A 4 9.21 5.43 -3.97
N SER A 5 9.65 4.24 -3.56
CA SER A 5 9.57 3.03 -4.38
C SER A 5 8.72 1.95 -3.69
N PRO A 6 7.87 1.23 -4.43
CA PRO A 6 7.14 0.08 -3.88
C PRO A 6 8.13 -1.03 -3.49
N SER A 7 8.06 -1.51 -2.25
CA SER A 7 9.01 -2.49 -1.71
C SER A 7 8.42 -3.90 -1.65
N LYS A 8 7.36 -4.10 -0.88
CA LYS A 8 6.80 -5.42 -0.58
C LYS A 8 5.29 -5.36 -0.35
N PHE A 9 4.63 -6.47 -0.64
CA PHE A 9 3.25 -6.74 -0.22
C PHE A 9 3.27 -7.46 1.11
N VAL A 10 2.47 -7.01 2.07
CA VAL A 10 2.41 -7.55 3.42
C VAL A 10 1.00 -8.00 3.74
N HIS A 11 0.86 -9.23 4.22
CA HIS A 11 -0.41 -9.79 4.65
C HIS A 11 -0.83 -9.14 5.96
N LEU A 12 -2.05 -8.60 6.01
CA LEU A 12 -2.51 -7.81 7.15
C LEU A 12 -2.50 -8.58 8.47
N LYS A 13 -3.06 -9.80 8.49
CA LYS A 13 -3.13 -10.63 9.70
C LYS A 13 -1.82 -11.33 10.10
N THR A 14 -1.19 -12.02 9.16
CA THR A 14 -0.03 -12.87 9.47
C THR A 14 1.28 -12.10 9.50
N GLY A 15 1.32 -10.89 8.93
CA GLY A 15 2.55 -10.14 8.72
C GLY A 15 3.48 -10.76 7.67
N LYS A 16 3.07 -11.86 7.02
CA LYS A 16 3.86 -12.48 5.94
C LYS A 16 4.05 -11.47 4.83
N SER A 17 5.28 -11.32 4.34
CA SER A 17 5.58 -10.34 3.30
C SER A 17 6.30 -10.97 2.13
N TYR A 18 6.07 -10.41 0.95
CA TYR A 18 6.73 -10.79 -0.29
C TYR A 18 7.21 -9.55 -1.03
N PRO A 19 8.44 -9.54 -1.55
CA PRO A 19 8.88 -8.51 -2.47
C PRO A 19 7.92 -8.40 -3.65
N VAL A 20 7.70 -7.19 -4.16
CA VAL A 20 6.80 -6.96 -5.30
C VAL A 20 7.18 -7.81 -6.52
N LYS A 21 8.48 -8.03 -6.72
CA LYS A 21 9.04 -8.87 -7.78
C LYS A 21 8.76 -10.37 -7.62
N ASP A 22 8.61 -10.85 -6.38
CA ASP A 22 8.49 -12.26 -6.03
C ASP A 22 7.08 -12.59 -5.55
N TRP A 23 6.08 -11.89 -6.10
CA TRP A 23 4.68 -12.09 -5.75
C TRP A 23 4.23 -13.52 -6.11
N PRO A 24 3.87 -14.37 -5.12
CA PRO A 24 3.62 -15.79 -5.36
C PRO A 24 2.17 -16.10 -5.75
N MET A 25 1.26 -15.11 -5.68
CA MET A 25 -0.16 -15.31 -5.98
C MET A 25 -0.49 -14.83 -7.41
N HIS A 26 -1.77 -14.95 -7.79
CA HIS A 26 -2.27 -14.43 -9.06
C HIS A 26 -2.01 -12.93 -9.19
N LYS A 27 -1.78 -12.49 -10.44
CA LYS A 27 -1.65 -11.07 -10.79
C LYS A 27 -2.99 -10.34 -10.87
N GLN A 28 -4.10 -11.07 -10.88
CA GLN A 28 -5.45 -10.51 -10.74
C GLN A 28 -5.74 -10.24 -9.28
N ILE A 29 -6.03 -8.98 -8.95
CA ILE A 29 -6.19 -8.51 -7.58
C ILE A 29 -7.33 -7.50 -7.48
N HIS A 30 -7.92 -7.38 -6.29
CA HIS A 30 -8.80 -6.27 -5.95
C HIS A 30 -7.99 -5.13 -5.37
N ALA A 31 -7.84 -4.04 -6.11
CA ALA A 31 -7.17 -2.85 -5.62
C ALA A 31 -8.17 -1.97 -4.87
N VAL A 32 -7.97 -1.80 -3.57
CA VAL A 32 -8.84 -1.01 -2.69
C VAL A 32 -8.09 0.24 -2.24
N ALA A 33 -8.71 1.41 -2.38
CA ALA A 33 -8.07 2.70 -2.10
C ALA A 33 -9.06 3.69 -1.50
N GLY A 34 -8.86 4.07 -0.24
CA GLY A 34 -9.65 5.08 0.50
C GLY A 34 -8.90 6.40 0.63
N LEU A 35 -8.43 6.96 -0.49
CA LEU A 35 -7.60 8.18 -0.53
C LEU A 35 -8.22 9.23 -1.44
N GLY A 36 -7.93 10.51 -1.21
CA GLY A 36 -8.39 11.61 -2.06
C GLY A 36 -7.91 11.56 -3.52
N ASN A 37 -6.84 10.81 -3.83
CA ASN A 37 -6.40 10.55 -5.21
C ASN A 37 -6.00 9.06 -5.38
N PRO A 38 -6.98 8.16 -5.57
CA PRO A 38 -6.72 6.72 -5.66
C PRO A 38 -6.07 6.31 -6.99
N GLY A 39 -6.16 7.15 -8.02
CA GLY A 39 -5.61 6.87 -9.36
C GLY A 39 -4.11 6.54 -9.33
N ARG A 40 -3.33 7.28 -8.54
CA ARG A 40 -1.88 7.02 -8.38
C ARG A 40 -1.56 5.62 -7.87
N PHE A 41 -2.39 5.10 -6.97
CA PHE A 41 -2.21 3.77 -6.41
C PHE A 41 -2.55 2.68 -7.44
N PHE A 42 -3.66 2.86 -8.17
CA PHE A 42 -4.04 1.95 -9.25
C PHE A 42 -3.01 1.93 -10.38
N ASP A 43 -2.53 3.10 -10.80
CA ASP A 43 -1.50 3.21 -11.84
C ASP A 43 -0.19 2.56 -11.41
N LEU A 44 0.17 2.67 -10.12
CA LEU A 44 1.33 1.98 -9.57
C LEU A 44 1.19 0.46 -9.68
N LEU A 45 0.06 -0.11 -9.26
CA LEU A 45 -0.19 -1.55 -9.36
C LEU A 45 -0.23 -2.04 -10.81
N ALA A 46 -0.84 -1.27 -11.71
CA ALA A 46 -0.85 -1.57 -13.14
C ALA A 46 0.57 -1.55 -13.73
N ARG A 47 1.41 -0.58 -13.35
CA ARG A 47 2.83 -0.52 -13.76
C ARG A 47 3.67 -1.69 -13.24
N LEU A 48 3.30 -2.23 -12.09
CA LEU A 48 3.90 -3.45 -11.54
C LEU A 48 3.43 -4.73 -12.27
N GLY A 49 2.51 -4.60 -13.23
CA GLY A 49 2.02 -5.70 -14.07
C GLY A 49 0.86 -6.47 -13.47
N PHE A 50 0.12 -5.87 -12.52
CA PHE A 50 -1.09 -6.46 -11.96
C PHE A 50 -2.32 -6.09 -12.79
N ASP A 51 -3.26 -7.02 -12.87
CA ASP A 51 -4.60 -6.81 -13.41
C ASP A 51 -5.53 -6.46 -12.24
N ILE A 52 -5.96 -5.19 -12.19
CA ILE A 52 -6.59 -4.60 -11.01
C ILE A 52 -8.07 -4.35 -11.21
N SER A 53 -8.88 -4.94 -10.33
CA SER A 53 -10.25 -4.48 -10.10
C SER A 53 -10.22 -3.26 -9.19
N ARG A 54 -10.59 -2.09 -9.73
CA ARG A 54 -10.47 -0.79 -9.04
C ARG A 54 -11.66 -0.57 -8.13
N ASN A 55 -11.41 -0.53 -6.83
CA ASN A 55 -12.40 -0.23 -5.79
C ASN A 55 -11.95 1.03 -5.04
N SER A 56 -12.43 2.19 -5.51
CA SER A 56 -12.13 3.48 -4.88
C SER A 56 -13.21 3.86 -3.87
N PHE A 57 -12.77 4.28 -2.69
CA PHE A 57 -13.64 4.76 -1.61
C PHE A 57 -13.29 6.22 -1.29
N PRO A 58 -14.23 6.97 -0.68
CA PRO A 58 -13.95 8.33 -0.19
C PRO A 58 -12.73 8.39 0.72
N ASP A 59 -12.03 9.53 0.75
CA ASP A 59 -10.97 9.71 1.74
C ASP A 59 -11.55 9.62 3.14
N HIS A 60 -10.79 9.04 4.06
CA HIS A 60 -11.24 8.75 5.41
C HIS A 60 -12.46 7.80 5.51
N HIS A 61 -12.80 7.06 4.44
CA HIS A 61 -13.83 6.02 4.52
C HIS A 61 -13.53 5.06 5.67
N ASN A 62 -14.58 4.75 6.43
CA ASN A 62 -14.58 3.67 7.40
C ASN A 62 -14.99 2.43 6.63
N PHE A 63 -14.01 1.58 6.33
CA PHE A 63 -14.29 0.31 5.67
C PHE A 63 -15.15 -0.55 6.58
N ASP A 64 -16.16 -1.21 6.01
CA ASP A 64 -16.87 -2.29 6.67
C ASP A 64 -16.39 -3.65 6.10
N GLU A 65 -16.68 -4.75 6.80
CA GLU A 65 -16.28 -6.08 6.30
C GLU A 65 -16.93 -6.42 4.95
N GLU A 66 -18.16 -5.94 4.72
CA GLU A 66 -18.89 -6.14 3.47
C GLU A 66 -18.21 -5.45 2.28
N ASP A 67 -17.62 -4.26 2.47
CA ASP A 67 -16.87 -3.52 1.45
C ASP A 67 -15.64 -4.30 0.95
N LEU A 68 -15.10 -5.18 1.79
CA LEU A 68 -13.90 -5.98 1.53
C LEU A 68 -14.23 -7.45 1.29
N THR A 69 -15.52 -7.81 1.19
CA THR A 69 -15.96 -9.18 0.96
C THR A 69 -16.21 -9.41 -0.52
N PHE A 70 -15.18 -9.89 -1.22
CA PHE A 70 -15.30 -10.33 -2.60
C PHE A 70 -15.61 -11.83 -2.67
N LEU A 71 -16.55 -12.20 -3.54
CA LEU A 71 -17.02 -13.58 -3.75
C LEU A 71 -15.96 -14.48 -4.41
N ASP A 72 -14.91 -13.90 -4.98
CA ASP A 72 -13.79 -14.63 -5.56
C ASP A 72 -12.67 -14.89 -4.53
N HIS A 73 -11.66 -15.66 -4.94
CA HIS A 73 -10.48 -15.95 -4.12
C HIS A 73 -9.30 -15.01 -4.41
N LEU A 74 -9.54 -13.86 -5.04
CA LEU A 74 -8.47 -12.95 -5.40
C LEU A 74 -7.97 -12.19 -4.16
N PRO A 75 -6.66 -11.88 -4.11
CA PRO A 75 -6.11 -11.08 -3.02
C PRO A 75 -6.58 -9.62 -3.15
N ILE A 76 -6.82 -9.00 -2.01
CA ILE A 76 -7.20 -7.60 -1.88
C ILE A 76 -5.93 -6.82 -1.53
N ILE A 77 -5.55 -5.85 -2.35
CA ILE A 77 -4.39 -5.02 -2.14
C ILE A 77 -4.82 -3.58 -1.88
N MET A 78 -4.37 -3.01 -0.77
CA MET A 78 -4.65 -1.64 -0.39
C MET A 78 -3.40 -0.89 0.08
N THR A 79 -3.57 0.38 0.43
CA THR A 79 -2.49 1.15 1.04
C THR A 79 -2.29 0.77 2.51
N GLU A 80 -1.10 0.99 3.05
CA GLU A 80 -0.82 0.75 4.47
C GLU A 80 -1.75 1.58 5.40
N LYS A 81 -2.09 2.81 4.99
CA LYS A 81 -3.04 3.68 5.69
C LYS A 81 -4.41 3.01 5.82
N ASP A 82 -4.94 2.47 4.73
CA ASP A 82 -6.25 1.82 4.72
C ASP A 82 -6.22 0.48 5.46
N ALA A 83 -5.13 -0.28 5.30
CA ALA A 83 -4.94 -1.54 5.99
C ALA A 83 -4.92 -1.40 7.51
N SER A 84 -4.40 -0.27 8.03
CA SER A 84 -4.39 0.00 9.46
C SER A 84 -5.80 0.05 10.07
N LYS A 85 -6.81 0.49 9.31
CA LYS A 85 -8.22 0.49 9.71
C LYS A 85 -8.86 -0.89 9.66
N CYS A 86 -8.34 -1.77 8.80
CA CYS A 86 -8.91 -3.10 8.54
C CYS A 86 -8.34 -4.19 9.45
N ARG A 87 -7.45 -3.86 10.40
CA ARG A 87 -6.77 -4.84 11.26
C ARG A 87 -7.72 -5.68 12.11
N SER A 88 -8.88 -5.13 12.46
CA SER A 88 -9.94 -5.81 13.21
C SER A 88 -10.72 -6.82 12.38
N PHE A 89 -10.67 -6.73 11.04
CA PHE A 89 -11.51 -7.56 10.18
C PHE A 89 -11.02 -8.99 10.08
N ASN A 90 -11.96 -9.92 10.00
CA ASN A 90 -11.65 -11.34 9.89
C ASN A 90 -11.41 -11.78 8.43
N ASN A 91 -10.65 -11.00 7.66
CA ASN A 91 -10.41 -11.25 6.24
C ASN A 91 -8.93 -11.62 5.97
N ASN A 92 -8.70 -12.85 5.54
CA ASN A 92 -7.37 -13.40 5.25
C ASN A 92 -6.90 -13.12 3.81
N LYS A 93 -7.66 -12.35 3.03
CA LYS A 93 -7.29 -11.98 1.66
C LYS A 93 -6.62 -10.61 1.58
N ILE A 94 -6.52 -9.89 2.69
CA ILE A 94 -6.04 -8.49 2.71
C ILE A 94 -4.51 -8.44 2.77
N TRP A 95 -3.96 -7.76 1.78
CA TRP A 95 -2.57 -7.38 1.65
C TRP A 95 -2.47 -5.87 1.53
N TYR A 96 -1.35 -5.32 1.96
CA TYR A 96 -1.04 -3.91 1.75
C TYR A 96 0.33 -3.75 1.11
N LEU A 97 0.44 -2.76 0.23
CA LEU A 97 1.69 -2.41 -0.40
C LEU A 97 2.45 -1.43 0.49
N THR A 98 3.66 -1.80 0.91
CA THR A 98 4.56 -0.88 1.60
C THR A 98 5.45 -0.17 0.58
N ILE A 99 5.65 1.11 0.82
CA ILE A 99 6.58 1.94 0.06
C ILE A 99 7.81 2.21 0.94
N GLU A 100 8.99 2.09 0.35
CA GLU A 100 10.23 2.54 0.97
C GLU A 100 10.58 3.91 0.40
N ALA A 101 10.85 4.85 1.31
CA ALA A 101 11.39 6.14 0.94
C ALA A 101 12.91 6.01 0.96
N ASP A 102 13.53 6.08 -0.21
CA ASP A 102 14.97 6.25 -0.30
C ASP A 102 15.29 7.72 -0.04
N VAL A 103 15.71 7.98 1.20
CA VAL A 103 16.11 9.31 1.63
C VAL A 103 17.54 9.52 1.13
N SER A 104 17.65 10.14 -0.05
CA SER A 104 18.96 10.51 -0.60
C SER A 104 19.82 11.20 0.47
N ASP A 105 21.06 10.74 0.67
CA ASP A 105 22.00 11.23 1.71
C ASP A 105 22.10 12.76 1.78
N LYS A 106 21.92 13.43 0.63
CA LYS A 106 21.89 14.89 0.51
C LYS A 106 20.83 15.56 1.38
N PHE A 107 19.66 14.94 1.55
CA PHE A 107 18.59 15.45 2.42
C PHE A 107 18.95 15.29 3.90
N ILE A 108 19.59 14.18 4.29
CA ILE A 108 20.07 13.96 5.66
C ILE A 108 21.14 14.99 6.01
N LEU A 109 22.07 15.25 5.09
CA LEU A 109 23.12 16.26 5.26
C LEU A 109 22.57 17.70 5.34
N GLU A 110 21.56 18.05 4.53
CA GLU A 110 20.87 19.35 4.64
C GLU A 110 20.09 19.50 5.94
N LEU A 111 19.44 18.43 6.41
CA LEU A 111 18.71 18.44 7.67
C LEU A 111 19.66 18.56 8.88
N ASP A 112 20.78 17.84 8.86
CA ASP A 112 21.83 17.91 9.89
C ASP A 112 22.47 19.30 9.93
N SER A 113 22.71 19.90 8.75
CA SER A 113 23.25 21.27 8.66
C SER A 113 22.28 22.32 9.21
N LYS A 114 20.97 22.17 8.98
CA LYS A 114 19.94 23.06 9.56
C LYS A 114 19.74 22.84 11.05
N LEU A 115 19.82 21.61 11.54
CA LEU A 115 19.72 21.32 12.98
C LEU A 115 20.93 21.89 13.74
N LYS A 116 22.12 21.86 13.14
CA LYS A 116 23.34 22.46 13.70
C LYS A 116 23.35 23.99 13.69
N SER A 117 22.58 24.65 12.82
CA SER A 117 22.49 26.11 12.78
C SER A 117 21.42 26.70 13.69
N VAL A 118 20.69 25.88 14.45
CA VAL A 118 19.61 26.29 15.38
C VAL A 118 20.06 26.15 16.85
N ASN A 119 21.31 25.72 17.10
CA ASN A 119 21.97 25.78 18.41
C ASN A 119 23.03 26.88 18.45
#